data_AF-A0A5C1K449-F1
#
_entry.id   AF-A0A5C1K449-F1
#
_cell.length_a   1.000
_cell.length_b   1.000
_cell.length_c   1.000
_cell.angle_alpha   90.00
_cell.angle_beta   90.00
_cell.angle_gamma   90.00
#
_symmetry.space_group_name_H-M   'P 1'
#
loop_
_entity.id
_entity.type
_entity.pdbx_description
1 polymer ?
#
loop_
_entity_poly.entity_id
_entity_poly.type
_entity_poly.pdbx_seq_one_letter_code
_entity_poly.pdbx_strand_id
1 'polypeptide(L)'
;VVDTWFKSNDEDAFAFARMLIAQEGLLCGGSAGSAMSVAVKAAQELREEQRCVVILPDSVRNYMSKFLSDKWMLQKGFMKEEDLLVKKPWWWHLRVQELSLSAPLTVLPTVTCEHTIDILREKGFDQAPVVDESGVILGMVTLGNMLSSLLAGKVQPSDQVRKVIYKQFK
;
A
#
# COMPACT_ATOMS: atom_id res chain seq x y z
N VAL A 1 -24.17 -14.08 34.39
CA VAL A 1 -25.17 -15.04 33.91
C VAL A 1 -25.15 -15.01 32.38
N VAL A 2 -25.29 -16.15 31.70
CA VAL A 2 -25.26 -16.28 30.23
C VAL A 2 -26.37 -17.23 29.80
N ASP A 3 -27.22 -16.81 28.86
CA ASP A 3 -28.37 -17.61 28.40
C ASP A 3 -28.01 -18.57 27.26
N THR A 4 -27.13 -18.16 26.35
CA THR A 4 -26.76 -18.95 25.17
C THR A 4 -25.31 -18.73 24.78
N TRP A 5 -24.68 -19.79 24.26
CA TRP A 5 -23.31 -19.78 23.78
C TRP A 5 -23.25 -20.07 22.29
N PHE A 6 -22.41 -19.33 21.58
CA PHE A 6 -22.08 -19.58 20.18
C PHE A 6 -20.58 -19.84 20.04
N LYS A 7 -20.22 -20.73 19.12
CA LYS A 7 -18.82 -20.95 18.73
C LYS A 7 -18.48 -20.03 17.57
N SER A 8 -17.41 -19.26 17.71
CA SER A 8 -16.80 -18.48 16.63
C SER A 8 -15.54 -19.18 16.12
N ASN A 9 -15.10 -18.82 14.91
CA ASN A 9 -13.85 -19.26 14.32
C ASN A 9 -13.03 -18.04 13.84
N ASP A 10 -11.75 -18.26 13.57
CA ASP A 10 -10.82 -17.19 13.19
C ASP A 10 -11.14 -16.58 11.81
N GLU A 11 -11.61 -17.38 10.85
CA GLU A 11 -11.94 -16.93 9.49
C GLU A 11 -13.08 -15.88 9.53
N ASP A 12 -14.19 -16.23 10.17
CA ASP A 12 -15.33 -15.33 10.38
C ASP A 12 -14.91 -14.10 11.22
N ALA A 13 -14.11 -14.30 12.26
CA ALA A 13 -13.68 -13.22 13.14
C ALA A 13 -12.90 -12.15 12.38
N PHE A 14 -11.90 -12.55 11.60
CA PHE A 14 -11.08 -11.61 10.86
C PHE A 14 -11.83 -11.00 9.66
N ALA A 15 -12.68 -11.77 8.98
CA ALA A 15 -13.54 -11.25 7.92
C ALA A 15 -14.45 -10.12 8.43
N PHE A 16 -15.17 -10.35 9.54
CA PHE A 16 -16.05 -9.35 10.15
C PHE A 16 -15.28 -8.16 10.74
N ALA A 17 -14.12 -8.38 11.37
CA ALA A 17 -13.30 -7.27 11.87
C ALA A 17 -12.86 -6.34 10.73
N ARG A 18 -12.44 -6.91 9.59
CA ARG A 18 -12.09 -6.13 8.40
C ARG A 18 -13.30 -5.45 7.76
N MET A 19 -14.47 -6.11 7.77
CA MET A 19 -15.72 -5.53 7.30
C MET A 19 -16.16 -4.33 8.13
N LEU A 20 -16.08 -4.42 9.47
CA LEU A 20 -16.34 -3.30 10.39
C LEU A 20 -15.44 -2.09 10.09
N ILE A 21 -14.16 -2.33 9.82
CA ILE A 21 -13.23 -1.25 9.44
C ILE A 21 -13.63 -0.64 8.09
N ALA A 22 -13.93 -1.47 7.09
CA ALA A 22 -14.15 -1.02 5.71
C ALA A 22 -15.52 -0.36 5.48
N GLN A 23 -16.56 -0.81 6.19
CA GLN A 23 -17.94 -0.36 5.98
C GLN A 23 -18.38 0.66 7.04
N GLU A 24 -17.96 0.47 8.30
CA GLU A 24 -18.42 1.30 9.43
C GLU A 24 -17.34 2.26 9.96
N GLY A 25 -16.09 2.13 9.50
CA GLY A 25 -14.97 2.95 9.98
C GLY A 25 -14.56 2.65 11.43
N LEU A 26 -15.01 1.52 11.99
CA LEU A 26 -14.72 1.11 13.36
C LEU A 26 -13.38 0.38 13.44
N LEU A 27 -12.36 1.04 13.96
CA LEU A 27 -10.98 0.54 14.04
C LEU A 27 -10.77 -0.47 15.19
N CYS A 28 -11.49 -1.59 15.14
CA CYS A 28 -11.51 -2.62 16.19
C CYS A 28 -10.60 -3.83 15.93
N GLY A 29 -10.41 -4.66 16.95
CA GLY A 29 -9.63 -5.90 16.88
C GLY A 29 -10.40 -7.13 16.37
N GLY A 30 -9.76 -8.30 16.45
CA GLY A 30 -10.32 -9.56 15.95
C GLY A 30 -11.52 -10.08 16.77
N SER A 31 -11.51 -9.90 18.09
CA SER A 31 -12.61 -10.32 18.97
C SER A 31 -13.90 -9.54 18.72
N ALA A 32 -13.78 -8.28 18.30
CA ALA A 32 -14.90 -7.46 17.84
C ALA A 32 -15.55 -8.08 16.59
N GLY A 33 -14.73 -8.60 15.66
CA GLY A 33 -15.22 -9.36 14.53
C GLY A 33 -15.87 -10.69 14.92
N SER A 34 -15.32 -11.43 15.90
CA SER A 34 -15.97 -12.63 16.46
C SER A 34 -17.34 -12.33 17.06
N ALA A 35 -17.44 -11.24 17.82
CA ALA A 35 -18.69 -10.81 18.44
C ALA A 35 -19.72 -10.42 17.36
N MET A 36 -19.29 -9.67 16.34
CA MET A 36 -20.17 -9.25 15.25
C MET A 36 -20.62 -10.42 14.36
N SER A 37 -19.73 -11.37 14.06
CA SER A 37 -20.07 -12.54 13.23
C SER A 37 -21.11 -13.46 13.88
N VAL A 38 -21.13 -13.51 15.22
CA VAL A 38 -22.19 -14.17 15.99
C VAL A 38 -23.42 -13.28 16.10
N ALA A 39 -23.26 -11.98 16.36
CA ALA A 39 -24.37 -11.06 16.56
C ALA A 39 -25.29 -11.00 15.34
N VAL A 40 -24.75 -10.96 14.11
CA VAL A 40 -25.59 -10.97 12.89
C VAL A 40 -26.38 -12.27 12.70
N LYS A 41 -25.92 -13.39 13.26
CA LYS A 41 -26.63 -14.68 13.24
C LYS A 41 -27.70 -14.71 14.33
N ALA A 42 -27.34 -14.33 15.55
CA ALA A 42 -28.26 -14.31 16.69
C ALA A 42 -29.36 -13.25 16.54
N ALA A 43 -29.06 -12.11 15.94
CA ALA A 43 -30.02 -11.03 15.72
C ALA A 43 -31.09 -11.34 14.66
N GLN A 44 -30.98 -12.44 13.91
CA GLN A 44 -32.01 -12.85 12.94
C GLN A 44 -33.34 -13.20 13.62
N GLU A 45 -33.33 -13.52 14.91
CA GLU A 45 -34.53 -13.81 15.70
C GLU A 45 -35.25 -12.54 16.19
N LEU A 46 -34.61 -11.38 16.04
CA LEU A 46 -35.15 -10.09 16.48
C LEU A 46 -36.12 -9.51 15.44
N ARG A 47 -37.09 -8.76 15.95
CA ARG A 47 -38.01 -7.92 15.16
C ARG A 47 -37.44 -6.51 14.99
N GLU A 48 -37.98 -5.76 14.03
CA GLU A 48 -37.52 -4.41 13.67
C GLU A 48 -37.41 -3.43 14.85
N GLU A 49 -38.34 -3.51 15.81
CA GLU A 49 -38.39 -2.64 16.99
C GLU A 49 -37.38 -3.01 18.09
N GLN A 50 -36.66 -4.14 17.95
CA GLN A 50 -35.75 -4.65 18.98
C GLN A 50 -34.30 -4.21 18.72
N ARG A 51 -33.50 -4.15 19.78
CA ARG A 51 -32.10 -3.70 19.71
C ARG A 51 -31.13 -4.76 20.18
N CYS A 52 -30.15 -5.06 19.34
CA CYS A 52 -28.97 -5.84 19.70
C CYS A 52 -27.81 -4.88 20.03
N VAL A 53 -27.06 -5.15 21.09
CA VAL A 53 -25.83 -4.41 21.44
C VAL A 53 -24.65 -5.36 21.37
N VAL A 54 -23.60 -4.95 20.68
CA VAL A 54 -22.36 -5.74 20.49
C VAL A 54 -21.19 -4.99 21.11
N ILE A 55 -20.40 -5.68 21.93
CA ILE A 55 -19.21 -5.09 22.56
C ILE A 55 -17.99 -5.31 21.66
N LEU A 56 -17.31 -4.23 21.32
CA LEU A 56 -16.05 -4.25 20.56
C LEU A 56 -14.88 -4.01 21.54
N PRO A 57 -14.14 -5.04 21.96
CA PRO A 57 -13.33 -4.95 23.18
C PRO A 57 -12.07 -4.09 23.06
N ASP A 58 -11.43 -4.10 21.88
CA ASP A 58 -10.16 -3.41 21.67
C ASP A 58 -10.01 -2.86 20.24
N SER A 59 -8.92 -2.11 20.04
CA SER A 59 -8.61 -1.43 18.79
C SER A 59 -7.71 -2.25 17.86
N VAL A 60 -7.71 -1.91 16.57
CA VAL A 60 -6.86 -2.53 15.53
C VAL A 60 -5.34 -2.38 15.80
N ARG A 61 -4.92 -1.43 16.65
CA ARG A 61 -3.51 -1.15 16.99
C ARG A 61 -2.70 -2.41 17.31
N ASN A 62 -3.29 -3.36 18.03
CA ASN A 62 -2.62 -4.60 18.46
C ASN A 62 -2.38 -5.60 17.31
N TYR A 63 -2.94 -5.34 16.12
CA TYR A 63 -3.05 -6.30 15.03
C TYR A 63 -2.58 -5.77 13.67
N MET A 64 -1.85 -4.64 13.66
CA MET A 64 -1.36 -3.98 12.43
C MET A 64 -0.58 -4.92 11.50
N SER A 65 0.18 -5.86 12.06
CA SER A 65 0.97 -6.86 11.31
C SER A 65 0.31 -8.24 11.20
N LYS A 66 -0.94 -8.38 11.67
CA LYS A 66 -1.73 -9.63 11.67
C LYS A 66 -2.92 -9.51 10.73
N PHE A 67 -4.16 -9.68 11.19
CA PHE A 67 -5.34 -9.75 10.33
C PHE A 67 -5.57 -8.48 9.47
N LEU A 68 -5.01 -7.33 9.86
CA LEU A 68 -5.05 -6.12 9.04
C LEU A 68 -4.21 -6.25 7.76
N SER A 69 -3.17 -7.09 7.77
CA SER A 69 -2.29 -7.36 6.64
C SER A 69 -2.85 -8.47 5.76
N ASP A 70 -3.12 -8.16 4.49
CA ASP A 70 -3.52 -9.14 3.48
C ASP A 70 -2.53 -10.29 3.37
N LYS A 71 -1.23 -9.98 3.40
CA LYS A 71 -0.17 -11.00 3.34
C LYS A 71 -0.29 -12.00 4.48
N TRP A 72 -0.59 -11.53 5.69
CA TRP A 72 -0.75 -12.42 6.85
C TRP A 72 -2.02 -13.26 6.75
N MET A 73 -3.13 -12.66 6.28
CA MET A 73 -4.40 -13.36 6.06
C MET A 73 -4.25 -14.50 5.03
N LEU A 74 -3.59 -14.23 3.91
CA LEU A 74 -3.25 -15.23 2.89
C LEU A 74 -2.35 -16.33 3.46
N GLN A 75 -1.28 -15.96 4.17
CA GLN A 75 -0.33 -16.92 4.76
C GLN A 75 -1.01 -17.86 5.76
N LYS A 76 -2.04 -17.39 6.47
CA LYS A 76 -2.81 -18.18 7.43
C LYS A 76 -4.00 -18.92 6.82
N GLY A 77 -4.30 -18.68 5.54
CA GLY A 77 -5.43 -19.31 4.85
C GLY A 77 -6.80 -18.76 5.25
N PHE A 78 -6.86 -17.59 5.91
CA PHE A 78 -8.12 -16.90 6.23
C PHE A 78 -8.61 -15.99 5.09
N MET A 79 -7.89 -15.99 3.97
CA MET A 79 -8.23 -15.31 2.73
C MET A 79 -7.66 -16.14 1.59
N LYS A 80 -8.42 -16.30 0.52
CA LYS A 80 -7.95 -16.95 -0.72
C LYS A 80 -7.46 -15.89 -1.69
N GLU A 81 -6.55 -16.26 -2.59
CA GLU A 81 -6.15 -15.35 -3.67
C GLU A 81 -7.35 -14.96 -4.54
N GLU A 82 -8.30 -15.87 -4.71
CA GLU A 82 -9.57 -15.66 -5.43
C GLU A 82 -10.41 -14.52 -4.83
N ASP A 83 -10.43 -14.37 -3.50
CA ASP A 83 -11.18 -13.30 -2.82
C ASP A 83 -10.58 -11.91 -3.10
N LEU A 84 -9.28 -11.85 -3.44
CA LEU A 84 -8.64 -10.62 -3.91
C LEU A 84 -9.04 -10.31 -5.36
N LEU A 85 -9.25 -11.33 -6.20
CA LEU A 85 -9.49 -11.19 -7.64
C LEU A 85 -10.81 -10.47 -7.96
N VAL A 86 -11.85 -10.65 -7.14
CA VAL A 86 -13.16 -9.99 -7.33
C VAL A 86 -13.04 -8.45 -7.28
N LYS A 87 -11.94 -7.91 -6.73
CA LYS A 87 -11.69 -6.46 -6.64
C LYS A 87 -10.62 -5.94 -7.60
N LYS A 88 -10.04 -6.79 -8.46
CA LYS A 88 -8.92 -6.36 -9.29
C LYS A 88 -9.40 -5.92 -10.68
N PRO A 89 -8.96 -4.76 -11.18
CA PRO A 89 -9.32 -4.30 -12.52
C PRO A 89 -8.88 -5.27 -13.61
N TRP A 90 -9.47 -5.14 -14.81
CA TRP A 90 -9.18 -5.98 -15.98
C TRP A 90 -7.69 -6.09 -16.32
N TRP A 91 -6.89 -5.07 -15.99
CA TRP A 91 -5.45 -5.02 -16.28
C TRP A 91 -4.56 -5.75 -15.27
N TRP A 92 -5.11 -6.27 -14.16
CA TRP A 92 -4.30 -6.83 -13.08
C TRP A 92 -3.44 -8.03 -13.49
N HIS A 93 -3.93 -8.82 -14.45
CA HIS A 93 -3.22 -10.00 -14.96
C HIS A 93 -2.28 -9.69 -16.13
N LEU A 94 -2.29 -8.46 -16.64
CA LEU A 94 -1.42 -8.06 -17.73
C LEU A 94 0.01 -7.90 -17.22
N ARG A 95 0.97 -8.29 -18.06
CA ARG A 95 2.39 -8.19 -17.71
C ARG A 95 2.87 -6.76 -17.92
N VAL A 96 3.88 -6.36 -17.14
CA VAL A 96 4.54 -5.04 -17.31
C VAL A 96 5.04 -4.82 -18.75
N GLN A 97 5.43 -5.89 -19.46
CA GLN A 97 5.86 -5.83 -20.86
C GLN A 97 4.76 -5.33 -21.82
N GLU A 98 3.48 -5.50 -21.46
CA GLU A 98 2.33 -5.05 -22.27
C GLU A 98 2.16 -3.52 -22.23
N LEU A 99 2.87 -2.82 -21.34
CA LEU A 99 2.90 -1.36 -21.29
C LEU A 99 3.76 -0.73 -22.41
N SER A 100 4.42 -1.55 -23.25
CA SER A 100 5.30 -1.10 -24.35
C SER A 100 6.27 0.01 -23.89
N LEU A 101 6.95 -0.24 -22.76
CA LEU A 101 7.82 0.74 -22.11
C LEU A 101 8.98 1.16 -23.04
N SER A 102 9.23 2.47 -23.10
CA SER A 102 10.39 3.02 -23.81
C SER A 102 11.66 2.83 -22.98
N ALA A 103 12.80 2.62 -23.65
CA ALA A 103 14.09 2.59 -22.98
C ALA A 103 14.35 3.96 -22.30
N PRO A 104 14.59 3.99 -20.99
CA PRO A 104 14.80 5.25 -20.29
C PRO A 104 16.19 5.81 -20.62
N LEU A 105 16.28 7.14 -20.67
CA LEU A 105 17.56 7.84 -20.63
C LEU A 105 18.20 7.65 -19.26
N THR A 106 19.45 7.20 -19.20
CA THR A 106 20.22 7.05 -17.96
C THR A 106 21.32 8.11 -17.86
N VAL A 107 21.72 8.45 -16.63
CA VAL A 107 22.82 9.39 -16.37
C VAL A 107 23.82 8.79 -15.37
N LEU A 108 25.09 9.13 -15.53
CA LEU A 108 26.13 8.74 -14.57
C LEU A 108 26.03 9.56 -13.28
N PRO A 109 26.38 9.00 -12.11
CA PRO A 109 26.30 9.71 -10.83
C PRO A 109 27.24 10.92 -10.72
N THR A 110 28.27 10.97 -11.57
CA THR A 110 29.29 12.02 -11.63
C THR A 110 28.86 13.23 -12.44
N VAL A 111 27.77 13.14 -13.20
CA VAL A 111 27.23 14.23 -14.02
C VAL A 111 26.71 15.35 -13.12
N THR A 112 26.83 16.60 -13.58
CA THR A 112 26.35 17.78 -12.85
C THR A 112 24.83 17.94 -12.93
N CYS A 113 24.26 18.67 -11.96
CA CYS A 113 22.83 18.98 -11.94
C CYS A 113 22.42 19.80 -13.17
N GLU A 114 23.23 20.77 -13.56
CA GLU A 114 23.03 21.59 -14.77
C GLU A 114 22.96 20.72 -16.04
N HIS A 115 23.98 19.90 -16.28
CA HIS A 115 24.03 19.06 -17.48
C HIS A 115 22.87 18.06 -17.53
N THR A 116 22.46 17.53 -16.38
CA THR A 116 21.33 16.61 -16.30
C THR A 116 20.01 17.31 -16.61
N ILE A 117 19.82 18.55 -16.15
CA ILE A 117 18.64 19.38 -16.48
C ILE A 117 18.58 19.63 -17.99
N ASP A 118 19.70 19.98 -18.60
CA ASP A 118 19.78 20.26 -20.03
C ASP A 118 19.46 19.02 -20.86
N ILE A 119 20.08 17.89 -20.55
CA ILE A 119 19.82 16.61 -21.21
C ILE A 119 18.33 16.21 -21.10
N LEU A 120 17.74 16.33 -19.91
CA LEU A 120 16.34 15.98 -19.68
C LEU A 120 15.39 16.86 -20.50
N ARG A 121 15.64 18.18 -20.55
CA ARG A 121 14.86 19.12 -21.37
C ARG A 121 15.03 18.87 -22.86
N GLU A 122 16.26 18.68 -23.32
CA GLU A 122 16.56 18.46 -24.74
C GLU A 122 15.95 17.15 -25.25
N LYS A 123 16.03 16.09 -24.45
CA LYS A 123 15.52 14.76 -24.82
C LYS A 123 14.04 14.57 -24.47
N GLY A 124 13.40 15.54 -23.82
CA GLY A 124 11.98 15.50 -23.47
C GLY A 124 11.64 14.48 -22.38
N PHE A 125 12.54 14.21 -21.44
CA PHE A 125 12.32 13.32 -20.30
C PHE A 125 12.17 14.12 -19.01
N ASP A 126 11.22 13.74 -18.15
CA ASP A 126 11.06 14.36 -16.83
C ASP A 126 11.93 13.71 -15.74
N GLN A 127 12.47 12.53 -16.03
CA GLN A 127 13.23 11.72 -15.10
C GLN A 127 14.25 10.84 -15.80
N ALA A 128 15.35 10.54 -15.09
CA ALA A 128 16.37 9.60 -15.54
C ALA A 128 16.84 8.71 -14.37
N PRO A 129 17.01 7.39 -14.56
CA PRO A 129 17.74 6.56 -13.63
C PRO A 129 19.21 6.97 -13.58
N VAL A 130 19.77 7.03 -12.38
CA VAL A 130 21.20 7.21 -12.17
C VAL A 130 21.85 5.83 -12.08
N VAL A 131 22.70 5.52 -13.05
CA VAL A 131 23.35 4.22 -13.19
C VAL A 131 24.85 4.45 -13.21
N ASP A 132 25.61 3.69 -12.44
CA ASP A 132 27.07 3.79 -12.47
C ASP A 132 27.69 3.00 -13.63
N GLU A 133 29.01 3.13 -13.81
CA GLU A 133 29.76 2.46 -14.88
C GLU A 133 29.70 0.93 -14.79
N SER A 134 29.38 0.37 -13.62
CA SER A 134 29.20 -1.07 -13.42
C SER A 134 27.79 -1.56 -13.76
N GLY A 135 26.87 -0.65 -14.09
CA GLY A 135 25.47 -0.94 -14.37
C GLY A 135 24.57 -0.98 -13.13
N VAL A 136 25.07 -0.60 -11.96
CA VAL A 136 24.27 -0.58 -10.72
C VAL A 136 23.37 0.66 -10.70
N ILE A 137 22.08 0.45 -10.47
CA ILE A 137 21.09 1.51 -10.32
C ILE A 137 21.22 2.11 -8.92
N LEU A 138 21.62 3.38 -8.85
CA LEU A 138 21.80 4.12 -7.60
C LEU A 138 20.52 4.86 -7.17
N GLY A 139 19.58 5.06 -8.09
CA GLY A 139 18.27 5.66 -7.85
C GLY A 139 17.77 6.45 -9.05
N MET A 140 16.89 7.41 -8.79
CA MET A 140 16.27 8.26 -9.80
C MET A 140 16.56 9.74 -9.56
N VAL A 141 16.68 10.51 -10.64
CA VAL A 141 16.62 11.98 -10.61
C VAL A 141 15.44 12.46 -11.45
N THR A 142 14.85 13.58 -11.04
CA THR A 142 13.74 14.21 -11.75
C THR A 142 14.03 15.67 -12.01
N LEU A 143 13.59 16.19 -13.16
CA LEU A 143 13.77 17.58 -13.54
C LEU A 143 13.19 18.53 -12.47
N GLY A 144 12.00 18.23 -11.97
CA GLY A 144 11.33 19.01 -10.94
C GLY A 144 12.10 19.07 -9.61
N ASN A 145 12.63 17.94 -9.13
CA ASN A 145 13.39 17.92 -7.87
C ASN A 145 14.72 18.67 -7.99
N MET A 146 15.41 18.53 -9.12
CA MET A 146 16.68 19.21 -9.36
C MET A 146 16.48 20.73 -9.44
N LEU A 147 15.48 21.21 -10.19
CA LEU A 147 15.15 22.64 -10.26
C LEU A 147 14.72 23.20 -8.90
N SER A 148 13.88 22.48 -8.16
CA SER A 148 13.48 22.88 -6.80
C SER A 148 14.68 22.97 -5.86
N SER A 149 15.61 22.02 -5.94
CA SER A 149 16.82 22.02 -5.11
C SER A 149 17.80 23.14 -5.47
N LEU A 150 17.91 23.51 -6.75
CA LEU A 150 18.72 24.65 -7.20
C LEU A 150 18.11 25.98 -6.75
N LEU A 151 16.81 26.18 -6.95
CA LEU A 151 16.09 27.40 -6.56
C LEU A 151 16.11 27.61 -5.03
N ALA A 152 16.06 26.52 -4.26
CA ALA A 152 16.18 26.55 -2.81
C ALA A 152 17.64 26.68 -2.31
N GLY A 153 18.64 26.74 -3.20
CA GLY A 153 20.05 26.82 -2.84
C GLY A 153 20.61 25.57 -2.14
N LYS A 154 19.92 24.43 -2.23
CA LYS A 154 20.36 23.15 -1.62
C LYS A 154 21.49 22.48 -2.40
N VAL A 155 21.56 22.77 -3.70
CA VAL A 155 22.64 22.36 -4.61
C VAL A 155 23.01 23.51 -5.53
N GLN A 156 24.21 23.46 -6.07
CA GLN A 156 24.71 24.37 -7.11
C GLN A 156 24.63 23.72 -8.50
N PRO A 157 24.61 24.50 -9.60
CA PRO A 157 24.58 23.94 -10.96
C PRO A 157 25.71 22.93 -11.24
N SER A 158 26.91 23.21 -10.71
CA SER A 158 28.10 22.37 -10.84
C SER A 158 28.13 21.16 -9.90
N ASP A 159 27.18 21.03 -8.96
CA ASP A 159 27.12 19.89 -8.06
C ASP A 159 26.74 18.60 -8.80
N GLN A 160 27.31 17.48 -8.38
CA GLN A 160 26.96 16.16 -8.92
C GLN A 160 25.53 15.76 -8.57
N VAL A 161 24.85 15.11 -9.52
CA VAL A 161 23.48 14.60 -9.33
C VAL A 161 23.34 13.65 -8.16
N ARG A 162 24.43 13.00 -7.74
CA ARG A 162 24.47 12.13 -6.54
C ARG A 162 23.90 12.77 -5.28
N LYS A 163 23.95 14.10 -5.16
CA LYS A 163 23.39 14.84 -4.01
C LYS A 163 21.86 14.91 -3.98
N VAL A 164 21.19 14.70 -5.11
CA VAL A 164 19.73 14.89 -5.29
C VAL A 164 19.00 13.63 -5.77
N ILE A 165 19.64 12.46 -5.62
CA ILE A 165 19.06 11.16 -6.00
C ILE A 165 17.96 10.72 -5.03
N TYR A 166 16.83 10.28 -5.59
CA TYR A 166 15.88 9.43 -4.90
C TYR A 166 16.38 7.99 -4.90
N LYS A 167 16.93 7.55 -3.75
CA LYS A 167 17.54 6.21 -3.60
C LYS A 167 16.51 5.09 -3.47
N GLN A 168 15.28 5.41 -3.07
CA GLN A 168 14.23 4.41 -2.88
C GLN A 168 13.41 4.27 -4.16
N PHE A 169 13.49 3.09 -4.76
CA PHE A 169 12.61 2.61 -5.81
C PHE A 169 12.01 1.29 -5.31
N LYS A 170 10.69 1.22 -5.20
CA LYS A 170 9.94 0.01 -4.84
C LYS A 170 8.74 -0.11 -5.75
#